data_AF-A0A662UZR8-F1
#
_entry.id   AF-A0A662UZR8-F1
#
_cell.length_a   1.000
_cell.length_b   1.000
_cell.length_c   1.000
_cell.angle_alpha   90.00
_cell.angle_beta   90.00
_cell.angle_gamma   90.00
#
_symmetry.space_group_name_H-M   'P 1'
#
loop_
_entity.id
_entity.type
_entity.pdbx_description
1 polymer ?
#
loop_
_entity_poly.entity_id
_entity_poly.type
_entity_poly.pdbx_seq_one_letter_code
_entity_poly.pdbx_strand_id
1 'polypeptide(L)'
;MEGEKPAQGRVGEFDEEVFEEVRAILHERGMPIIEQVRREILSRPIKPKGAYEAVKYFLDYWVDLTRPTLLITACEALGVNPELAYPLAKALILISGGID
;
A
#
# COMPACT_ATOMS: atom_id res chain seq x y z
N MET A 1 24.08 -10.44 42.89
CA MET A 1 23.76 -9.48 41.83
C MET A 1 23.14 -10.28 40.71
N GLU A 2 21.82 -10.49 40.79
CA GLU A 2 21.05 -11.15 39.75
C GLU A 2 20.76 -10.11 38.67
N GLY A 3 21.15 -10.43 37.43
CA GLY A 3 20.95 -9.55 36.29
C GLY A 3 19.47 -9.51 35.93
N GLU A 4 18.89 -8.30 35.93
CA GLU A 4 17.61 -8.04 35.29
C GLU A 4 17.72 -8.39 33.80
N LYS A 5 17.00 -9.44 33.41
CA LYS A 5 16.76 -9.74 32.00
C LYS A 5 15.81 -8.66 31.48
N PRO A 6 16.12 -7.95 30.38
CA PRO A 6 15.24 -6.91 29.87
C PRO A 6 13.90 -7.55 29.51
N ALA A 7 12.82 -6.87 29.90
CA ALA A 7 11.46 -7.30 29.57
C ALA A 7 11.34 -7.45 28.05
N GLN A 8 11.31 -8.69 27.60
CA GLN A 8 10.94 -9.05 26.24
C GLN A 8 9.56 -8.43 26.01
N GLY A 9 9.51 -7.37 25.17
CA GLY A 9 8.26 -6.70 24.85
C GLY A 9 7.24 -7.76 24.42
N ARG A 10 6.10 -7.81 25.11
CA ARG A 10 5.00 -8.69 24.73
C ARG A 10 4.55 -8.21 23.36
N VAL A 11 4.87 -8.96 22.31
CA VAL A 11 4.03 -8.95 21.12
C VAL A 11 2.68 -9.45 21.64
N GLY A 12 1.71 -8.54 21.79
CA GLY A 12 0.39 -8.89 22.28
C GLY A 12 -0.23 -10.00 21.43
N GLU A 13 -1.15 -10.76 22.01
CA GLU A 13 -2.01 -11.68 21.26
C GLU A 13 -2.55 -10.96 20.01
N PHE A 14 -2.31 -11.55 18.84
CA PHE A 14 -2.84 -11.04 17.58
C PHE A 14 -4.34 -11.33 17.56
N ASP A 15 -5.16 -10.28 17.54
CA ASP A 15 -6.60 -10.43 17.35
C ASP A 15 -6.86 -10.67 15.85
N GLU A 16 -7.19 -11.92 15.54
CA GLU A 16 -7.45 -12.36 14.17
C GLU A 16 -8.66 -11.65 13.55
N GLU A 17 -9.67 -11.31 14.36
CA GLU A 17 -10.88 -10.62 13.89
C GLU A 17 -10.54 -9.19 13.47
N VAL A 18 -9.78 -8.48 14.32
CA VAL A 18 -9.28 -7.14 13.99
C VAL A 18 -8.39 -7.17 12.75
N PHE A 19 -7.54 -8.19 12.62
CA PHE A 19 -6.65 -8.32 11.47
C PHE A 19 -7.42 -8.54 10.16
N GLU A 20 -8.44 -9.38 10.15
CA GLU A 20 -9.28 -9.59 8.96
C GLU A 20 -10.12 -8.34 8.62
N GLU A 21 -10.60 -7.60 9.61
CA GLU A 21 -11.30 -6.32 9.38
C GLU A 21 -10.36 -5.30 8.73
N VAL A 22 -9.15 -5.13 9.27
CA VAL A 22 -8.13 -4.25 8.68
C VAL A 22 -7.78 -4.70 7.26
N ARG A 23 -7.61 -6.00 7.01
CA ARG A 23 -7.33 -6.53 5.66
C ARG A 23 -8.47 -6.20 4.70
N ALA A 24 -9.73 -6.37 5.11
CA ALA A 24 -10.89 -6.05 4.30
C ALA A 24 -10.92 -4.55 3.92
N ILE A 25 -10.67 -3.67 4.88
CA ILE A 25 -10.60 -2.21 4.65
C ILE A 25 -9.49 -1.87 3.64
N LEU A 26 -8.29 -2.45 3.81
CA LEU A 26 -7.16 -2.26 2.89
C LEU A 26 -7.51 -2.69 1.47
N HIS A 27 -8.21 -3.80 1.30
CA HIS A 27 -8.65 -4.29 0.00
C HIS A 27 -9.73 -3.40 -0.62
N GLU A 28 -10.81 -3.13 0.12
CA GLU A 28 -11.97 -2.38 -0.39
C GLU A 28 -11.55 -0.97 -0.85
N ARG A 29 -10.71 -0.30 -0.08
CA ARG A 29 -10.32 1.08 -0.33
C ARG A 29 -9.07 1.22 -1.19
N GLY A 30 -8.10 0.33 -1.03
CA GLY A 30 -6.83 0.40 -1.74
C GLY A 30 -6.88 -0.17 -3.15
N MET A 31 -7.64 -1.25 -3.38
CA MET A 31 -7.64 -1.95 -4.67
C MET A 31 -8.09 -1.05 -5.84
N PRO A 32 -9.14 -0.22 -5.73
CA PRO A 32 -9.51 0.69 -6.81
C PRO A 32 -8.38 1.64 -7.24
N ILE A 33 -7.57 2.10 -6.28
CA ILE A 33 -6.40 2.97 -6.53
C ILE A 33 -5.31 2.17 -7.26
N ILE A 34 -4.99 0.95 -6.79
CA ILE A 34 -4.03 0.06 -7.46
C ILE A 34 -4.44 -0.19 -8.91
N GLU A 35 -5.70 -0.55 -9.15
CA GLU A 35 -6.21 -0.86 -10.49
C GLU A 35 -6.15 0.34 -11.42
N GLN A 36 -6.42 1.55 -10.90
CA GLN A 36 -6.25 2.78 -11.66
C GLN A 36 -4.78 3.01 -12.03
N VAL A 37 -3.86 2.83 -11.07
CA VAL A 37 -2.41 2.97 -11.29
C VAL A 37 -1.93 2.00 -12.36
N ARG A 38 -2.34 0.72 -12.27
CA ARG A 38 -2.03 -0.32 -13.26
C ARG A 38 -2.43 0.12 -14.67
N ARG A 39 -3.69 0.54 -14.85
CA ARG A 39 -4.18 0.99 -16.14
C ARG A 39 -3.40 2.21 -16.66
N GLU A 40 -3.19 3.21 -15.82
CA GLU A 40 -2.53 4.46 -16.21
C GLU A 40 -1.04 4.30 -16.56
N ILE A 41 -0.33 3.37 -15.92
CA ILE A 41 1.07 3.10 -16.22
C ILE A 41 1.20 2.27 -17.49
N LEU A 42 0.45 1.17 -17.57
CA LEU A 42 0.55 0.23 -18.71
C LEU A 42 -0.01 0.82 -20.01
N SER A 43 -0.84 1.86 -19.94
CA SER A 43 -1.26 2.62 -21.13
C SER A 43 -0.17 3.54 -21.69
N ARG A 44 0.92 3.78 -20.96
CA ARG A 44 2.01 4.65 -21.43
C ARG A 44 2.93 3.91 -22.39
N PRO A 45 3.54 4.61 -23.36
CA PRO A 45 4.52 4.02 -24.26
C PRO A 45 5.83 3.74 -23.50
N ILE A 46 5.91 2.59 -22.82
CA ILE A 46 7.12 2.13 -22.13
C ILE A 46 8.00 1.37 -23.14
N LYS A 47 9.22 1.86 -23.37
CA LYS A 47 10.22 1.20 -24.21
C LYS A 47 11.56 1.12 -23.47
N PRO A 48 12.38 0.08 -23.74
CA PRO A 48 12.13 -1.05 -24.66
C PRO A 48 11.12 -2.07 -24.09
N LYS A 49 10.74 -3.10 -24.86
CA LYS A 49 9.79 -4.15 -24.42
C LYS A 49 10.16 -4.75 -23.06
N GLY A 50 11.45 -4.96 -22.79
CA GLY A 50 11.91 -5.47 -21.49
C GLY A 50 11.52 -4.58 -20.30
N ALA A 51 11.52 -3.26 -20.47
CA ALA A 51 11.08 -2.33 -19.43
C ALA A 51 9.56 -2.43 -19.20
N TYR A 52 8.78 -2.59 -20.27
CA TYR A 52 7.34 -2.81 -20.15
C TYR A 52 7.02 -4.10 -19.38
N GLU A 53 7.67 -5.21 -19.73
CA GLU A 53 7.46 -6.50 -19.04
C GLU A 53 7.88 -6.44 -17.57
N ALA A 54 9.00 -5.78 -17.25
CA ALA A 54 9.44 -5.58 -15.87
C ALA A 54 8.43 -4.77 -15.06
N VAL A 55 7.94 -3.65 -15.61
CA VAL A 55 6.92 -2.82 -14.95
C VAL A 55 5.60 -3.58 -14.80
N LYS A 56 5.15 -4.32 -15.82
CA LYS A 56 3.95 -5.15 -15.74
C LYS A 56 4.08 -6.21 -14.65
N TYR A 57 5.20 -6.94 -14.63
CA TYR A 57 5.46 -7.95 -13.62
C TYR A 57 5.46 -7.35 -12.22
N PHE A 58 6.13 -6.21 -12.03
CA PHE A 58 6.14 -5.50 -10.75
C PHE A 58 4.72 -5.15 -10.30
N LEU A 59 3.92 -4.55 -11.17
CA LEU A 59 2.56 -4.13 -10.85
C LEU A 59 1.61 -5.31 -10.59
N ASP A 60 1.85 -6.47 -11.19
CA ASP A 60 1.08 -7.69 -10.95
C ASP A 60 1.46 -8.36 -9.62
N TYR A 61 2.76 -8.38 -9.30
CA TYR A 61 3.30 -9.04 -8.11
C TYR A 61 3.15 -8.20 -6.83
N TRP A 62 3.42 -6.90 -6.91
CA TRP A 62 3.47 -6.03 -5.74
C TRP A 62 2.18 -5.21 -5.60
N VAL A 63 1.36 -5.61 -4.63
CA VAL A 63 0.07 -4.95 -4.33
C VAL A 63 0.16 -4.27 -2.97
N ASP A 64 0.77 -3.08 -2.96
CA ASP A 64 0.85 -2.25 -1.75
C ASP A 64 -0.49 -1.56 -1.47
N LEU A 65 -1.37 -2.24 -0.74
CA LEU A 65 -2.64 -1.68 -0.29
C LEU A 65 -2.48 -0.74 0.90
N THR A 66 -1.41 -0.91 1.70
CA THR A 66 -1.25 -0.24 2.98
C THR A 66 -1.02 1.26 2.82
N ARG A 67 0.02 1.65 2.06
CA ARG A 67 0.39 3.07 1.89
C ARG A 67 -0.73 3.93 1.28
N PRO A 68 -1.36 3.54 0.15
CA PRO A 68 -2.45 4.34 -0.42
C PRO A 68 -3.68 4.36 0.50
N THR A 69 -4.06 3.24 1.12
CA THR A 69 -5.27 3.19 1.98
C THR A 69 -5.11 4.02 3.25
N LEU A 70 -3.94 3.98 3.89
CA LEU A 70 -3.67 4.79 5.08
C LEU A 70 -3.76 6.29 4.76
N LEU A 71 -3.23 6.71 3.60
CA LEU A 71 -3.29 8.11 3.18
C LEU A 71 -4.74 8.58 3.01
N ILE A 72 -5.57 7.83 2.27
CA ILE A 72 -6.96 8.23 2.03
C ILE A 72 -7.79 8.18 3.31
N THR A 73 -7.57 7.17 4.16
CA THR A 73 -8.26 7.05 5.45
C THR A 73 -7.89 8.20 6.39
N ALA A 74 -6.63 8.65 6.36
CA ALA A 74 -6.21 9.83 7.11
C ALA A 74 -6.89 11.11 6.60
N CYS A 75 -7.05 11.28 5.28
CA CYS A 75 -7.80 12.41 4.71
C CYS A 75 -9.25 12.41 5.19
N GLU A 76 -9.93 11.25 5.17
CA GLU A 76 -11.30 11.12 5.66
C GLU A 76 -11.42 11.46 7.15
N ALA A 77 -10.50 10.96 7.98
CA ALA A 77 -10.49 11.24 9.41
C ALA A 77 -10.32 12.74 9.72
N LEU A 78 -9.67 13.48 8.82
CA LEU A 78 -9.51 14.94 8.91
C LEU A 78 -10.70 15.71 8.29
N GLY A 79 -11.72 15.03 7.78
CA GLY A 79 -12.85 15.64 7.08
C GLY A 79 -12.49 16.25 5.72
N VAL A 80 -11.36 15.82 5.13
CA VAL A 80 -10.88 16.28 3.82
C VAL A 80 -11.32 15.30 2.74
N ASN A 81 -11.67 15.79 1.55
CA ASN A 81 -11.98 14.92 0.41
C ASN A 81 -10.75 14.03 0.06
N PRO A 82 -10.83 12.70 0.19
CA PRO A 82 -9.70 11.79 -0.07
C PRO A 82 -9.27 11.76 -1.53
N GLU A 83 -10.18 12.08 -2.46
CA GLU A 83 -9.87 12.12 -3.89
C GLU A 83 -8.77 13.15 -4.22
N LEU A 84 -8.64 14.20 -3.40
CA LEU A 84 -7.57 15.18 -3.53
C LEU A 84 -6.18 14.56 -3.29
N ALA A 85 -6.11 13.47 -2.51
CA ALA A 85 -4.88 12.75 -2.22
C ALA A 85 -4.59 11.61 -3.23
N TYR A 86 -5.52 11.29 -4.14
CA TYR A 86 -5.32 10.19 -5.10
C TYR A 86 -4.05 10.37 -5.95
N PRO A 87 -3.72 11.55 -6.50
CA PRO A 87 -2.48 11.72 -7.25
C PRO A 87 -1.24 11.35 -6.43
N LEU A 88 -1.22 11.69 -5.13
CA LEU A 88 -0.13 11.32 -4.22
C LEU A 88 -0.15 9.82 -3.89
N ALA A 89 -1.31 9.24 -3.60
CA ALA A 89 -1.46 7.80 -3.36
C ALA A 89 -0.92 6.97 -4.53
N LYS A 90 -1.26 7.38 -5.76
CA LYS A 90 -0.76 6.77 -7.01
C LYS A 90 0.77 6.89 -7.13
N ALA A 91 1.34 8.03 -6.78
CA ALA A 91 2.78 8.24 -6.81
C ALA A 91 3.52 7.38 -5.77
N LEU A 92 2.95 7.21 -4.57
CA LEU A 92 3.53 6.37 -3.52
C LEU A 92 3.65 4.90 -3.94
N ILE A 93 2.64 4.36 -4.64
CA ILE A 93 2.68 2.98 -5.17
C ILE A 93 3.85 2.82 -6.15
N LEU A 94 4.06 3.80 -7.03
CA LEU A 94 5.16 3.80 -8.00
C LEU A 94 6.54 3.93 -7.34
N ILE A 95 6.67 4.83 -6.36
CA ILE A 95 7.92 5.06 -5.62
C ILE A 95 8.27 3.82 -4.81
N SER A 96 7.30 3.23 -4.13
CA SER A 96 7.42 1.96 -3.41
C SER A 96 8.05 0.89 -4.31
N GLY A 97 7.53 0.75 -5.52
CA GLY A 97 8.07 -0.17 -6.52
C GLY A 97 9.43 0.13 -7.12
N GLY A 98 9.88 1.39 -7.06
CA GLY A 98 11.21 1.76 -7.51
C GLY A 98 12.26 1.61 -6.41
N ILE A 99 11.83 1.50 -5.14
CA ILE A 99 12.71 1.42 -3.96
C ILE A 99 12.88 -0.03 -3.48
N ASP A 100 11.79 -0.78 -3.39
CA ASP A 100 11.78 -2.21 -3.00
C ASP A 100 12.33 -3.10 -4.14
#